data_AF-A0A8H7RG53-F1
#
_entry.id   AF-A0A8H7RG53-F1
#
_cell.length_a   1.000
_cell.length_b   1.000
_cell.length_c   1.000
_cell.angle_alpha   90.00
_cell.angle_beta   90.00
_cell.angle_gamma   90.00
#
_symmetry.space_group_name_H-M   'P 1'
#
loop_
_entity.id
_entity.type
_entity.pdbx_description
1 polymer ?
#
loop_
_entity_poly.entity_id
_entity_poly.type
_entity_poly.pdbx_seq_one_letter_code
_entity_poly.pdbx_strand_id
1 'polypeptide(L)'
;MKSSFSSQEHDPLIGHKQSMSFWSVYATCVACLGGFLFGYDLGVVGGMLIAPSFQSHFEIDPNDILREAEINGTIVSVLQIGCLFGALIATSTADSFGRKKSILLAAIVFTLGGILQIIGYGLAMMYIGRIISGLGVGALSMLVPMYVAEIAHENQRGWLGGLWMFFIATGLATSYWSHYIVRKLLDPQDNLLWRIPLIIQVLPAVFLFVGMIFLFETPRWLCAHGKSDTAFLVLCKIRSGTTSEDVKVEMEGIQSSVDLEQSIVCTWKGVISSHNRPRLMLGCGLQAWQQLSGTNVINYFSPIVFRSIGLSSGDAELFATGIYGILKMIVVLVGFLTLIDRFGRRPLLIMGGIGMGICMYAFAICVAKTPVPSSLQPPTNLLTVTAGLGIASMYIFAIFFALSWGPCPWIFCSEIFPMR
;
A
#
# COMPACT_ATOMS: atom_id res chain seq x y z
N MET A 1 -63.56 26.86 -6.04
CA MET A 1 -62.49 27.34 -6.93
C MET A 1 -61.30 27.75 -6.08
N LYS A 2 -60.38 26.82 -5.81
CA LYS A 2 -59.06 27.10 -5.22
C LYS A 2 -58.05 26.63 -6.27
N SER A 3 -57.27 27.55 -6.81
CA SER A 3 -56.22 27.27 -7.78
C SER A 3 -55.01 26.68 -7.06
N SER A 4 -54.47 25.64 -7.68
CA SER A 4 -53.33 24.84 -7.27
C SER A 4 -52.02 25.60 -7.47
N PHE A 5 -51.33 25.92 -6.38
CA PHE A 5 -49.87 26.02 -6.34
C PHE A 5 -49.36 24.73 -5.70
N SER A 6 -48.97 23.75 -6.52
CA SER A 6 -48.17 22.62 -6.06
C SER A 6 -46.70 22.95 -6.29
N SER A 7 -46.03 23.26 -5.20
CA SER A 7 -44.58 23.29 -5.04
C SER A 7 -43.95 22.00 -5.56
N GLN A 8 -43.12 22.11 -6.60
CA GLN A 8 -42.08 21.12 -6.90
C GLN A 8 -40.98 21.28 -5.85
N GLU A 9 -41.06 20.53 -4.76
CA GLU A 9 -39.89 20.26 -3.92
C GLU A 9 -38.98 19.29 -4.67
N HIS A 10 -37.84 19.80 -5.12
CA HIS A 10 -36.71 18.97 -5.52
C HIS A 10 -36.17 18.26 -4.27
N ASP A 11 -36.52 16.99 -4.12
CA ASP A 11 -35.93 16.10 -3.13
C ASP A 11 -34.46 15.79 -3.53
N PRO A 12 -33.43 16.21 -2.75
CA PRO A 12 -32.02 16.03 -3.13
C PRO A 12 -31.51 14.60 -2.92
N LEU A 13 -32.35 13.67 -2.43
CA LEU A 13 -31.90 12.39 -1.87
C LEU A 13 -31.97 11.18 -2.80
N ILE A 14 -32.36 11.36 -4.07
CA ILE A 14 -32.30 10.28 -5.06
C ILE A 14 -31.20 10.60 -6.08
N GLY A 15 -29.96 10.62 -5.62
CA GLY A 15 -28.83 10.46 -6.52
C GLY A 15 -28.96 9.10 -7.21
N HIS A 16 -29.25 9.10 -8.52
CA HIS A 16 -29.21 7.89 -9.32
C HIS A 16 -27.89 7.18 -9.03
N LYS A 17 -27.96 6.03 -8.37
CA LYS A 17 -26.80 5.19 -8.06
C LYS A 17 -26.34 4.60 -9.38
N GLN A 18 -25.59 5.38 -10.16
CA GLN A 18 -25.06 4.96 -11.45
C GLN A 18 -24.27 3.67 -11.23
N SER A 19 -24.67 2.63 -11.96
CA SER A 19 -24.02 1.33 -11.95
C SER A 19 -22.53 1.51 -12.26
N MET A 20 -21.67 0.85 -11.49
CA MET A 20 -20.24 0.86 -11.76
C MET A 20 -19.97 0.25 -13.14
N SER A 21 -19.42 1.06 -14.05
CA SER A 21 -18.96 0.55 -15.33
C SER A 21 -17.87 -0.49 -15.13
N PHE A 22 -18.02 -1.63 -15.80
CA PHE A 22 -17.06 -2.74 -15.79
C PHE A 22 -15.64 -2.26 -16.09
N TRP A 23 -15.46 -1.33 -17.03
CA TRP A 23 -14.15 -0.81 -17.41
C TRP A 23 -13.48 -0.01 -16.30
N SER A 24 -14.24 0.72 -15.48
CA SER A 24 -13.69 1.49 -14.35
C SER A 24 -13.18 0.55 -13.24
N VAL A 25 -13.97 -0.47 -12.90
CA VAL A 25 -13.58 -1.49 -11.91
C VAL A 25 -12.38 -2.29 -12.41
N TYR A 26 -12.42 -2.75 -13.67
CA TYR A 26 -11.32 -3.50 -14.27
C TYR A 26 -10.00 -2.69 -14.28
N ALA A 27 -10.06 -1.44 -14.76
CA ALA A 27 -8.89 -0.56 -14.78
C ALA A 27 -8.33 -0.30 -13.38
N THR A 28 -9.22 -0.10 -12.40
CA THR A 28 -8.83 0.10 -11.00
C THR A 28 -8.18 -1.15 -10.42
N CYS A 29 -8.77 -2.34 -10.59
CA CYS A 29 -8.20 -3.59 -10.08
C CYS A 29 -6.82 -3.87 -10.67
N VAL A 30 -6.63 -3.66 -11.98
CA VAL A 30 -5.33 -3.81 -12.64
C VAL A 30 -4.33 -2.80 -12.10
N ALA A 31 -4.68 -1.52 -11.99
CA ALA A 31 -3.79 -0.50 -11.45
C ALA A 31 -3.42 -0.78 -9.97
N CYS A 32 -4.40 -1.21 -9.16
CA CYS A 32 -4.21 -1.58 -7.75
C CYS A 32 -3.29 -2.78 -7.54
N LEU A 33 -2.93 -3.56 -8.57
CA LEU A 33 -1.83 -4.53 -8.48
C LEU A 33 -0.51 -3.84 -8.07
N GLY A 34 -0.30 -2.56 -8.38
CA GLY A 34 0.84 -1.82 -7.84
C GLY A 34 0.82 -1.70 -6.31
N GLY A 35 -0.36 -1.70 -5.70
CA GLY A 35 -0.54 -1.71 -4.24
C GLY A 35 -0.27 -3.09 -3.68
N PHE A 36 -0.69 -4.14 -4.40
CA PHE A 36 -0.30 -5.51 -4.09
C PHE A 36 1.22 -5.67 -4.08
N LEU A 37 1.94 -5.11 -5.06
CA LEU A 37 3.41 -5.16 -5.09
C LEU A 37 4.04 -4.48 -3.88
N PHE A 38 3.56 -3.29 -3.51
CA PHE A 38 4.00 -2.58 -2.31
C PHE A 38 3.76 -3.44 -1.06
N GLY A 39 2.56 -4.00 -0.91
CA GLY A 39 2.20 -4.87 0.21
C GLY A 39 3.01 -6.16 0.26
N TYR A 40 3.23 -6.80 -0.88
CA TYR A 40 3.96 -8.06 -0.97
C TYR A 40 5.42 -7.87 -0.56
N ASP A 41 6.05 -6.79 -1.04
CA ASP A 41 7.43 -6.45 -0.68
C ASP A 41 7.58 -6.18 0.83
N LEU A 42 6.61 -5.50 1.47
CA LEU A 42 6.60 -5.32 2.93
C LEU A 42 6.66 -6.66 3.69
N GLY A 43 5.97 -7.69 3.19
CA GLY A 43 5.89 -8.99 3.86
C GLY A 43 7.04 -9.94 3.54
N VAL A 44 7.58 -9.87 2.31
CA VAL A 44 8.50 -10.90 1.79
C VAL A 44 9.87 -10.82 2.47
N VAL A 45 10.25 -9.63 2.92
CA VAL A 45 11.52 -9.45 3.62
C VAL A 45 11.50 -10.20 4.93
N GLY A 46 10.40 -10.13 5.69
CA GLY A 46 10.35 -10.72 7.02
C GLY A 46 10.61 -12.22 7.03
N GLY A 47 9.95 -12.96 6.13
CA GLY A 47 10.16 -14.40 6.02
C GLY A 47 11.51 -14.78 5.39
N MET A 48 12.07 -13.90 4.55
CA MET A 48 13.40 -14.10 3.94
C MET A 48 14.52 -13.97 4.97
N LEU A 49 14.47 -12.95 5.84
CA LEU A 49 15.56 -12.67 6.78
C LEU A 49 15.76 -13.79 7.81
N ILE A 50 14.69 -14.52 8.15
CA ILE A 50 14.73 -15.65 9.10
C ILE A 50 15.01 -17.00 8.43
N ALA A 51 15.13 -17.05 7.10
CA ALA A 51 15.33 -18.30 6.38
C ALA A 51 16.77 -18.82 6.59
N PRO A 52 16.99 -20.06 7.06
CA PRO A 52 18.35 -20.57 7.31
C PRO A 52 19.23 -20.60 6.05
N SER A 53 18.66 -20.96 4.90
CA SER A 53 19.38 -20.95 3.62
C SER A 53 19.73 -19.54 3.15
N PHE A 54 18.99 -18.51 3.56
CA PHE A 54 19.36 -17.12 3.28
C PHE A 54 20.59 -16.71 4.08
N GLN A 55 20.59 -17.00 5.39
CA GLN A 55 21.73 -16.72 6.27
C GLN A 55 22.99 -17.46 5.80
N SER A 56 22.86 -18.75 5.46
CA SER A 56 23.98 -19.55 4.96
C SER A 56 24.51 -19.07 3.60
N HIS A 57 23.64 -18.65 2.68
CA HIS A 57 24.04 -18.21 1.34
C HIS A 57 24.82 -16.89 1.36
N PHE A 58 24.51 -15.99 2.30
CA PHE A 58 25.19 -14.71 2.46
C PHE A 58 26.26 -14.71 3.57
N GLU A 59 26.64 -15.90 4.06
CA GLU A 59 27.68 -16.08 5.10
C GLU A 59 27.40 -15.25 6.37
N ILE A 60 26.13 -15.14 6.76
CA ILE A 60 25.70 -14.42 7.96
C ILE A 60 25.84 -15.38 9.14
N ASP A 61 26.82 -15.14 10.01
CA ASP A 61 27.00 -15.92 11.24
C ASP A 61 25.90 -15.58 12.25
N PRO A 62 25.05 -16.55 12.66
CA PRO A 62 24.00 -16.33 13.66
C PRO A 62 24.54 -15.93 15.05
N ASN A 63 25.83 -16.15 15.32
CA ASN A 63 26.47 -15.76 16.57
C ASN A 63 26.90 -14.28 16.59
N ASP A 64 27.04 -13.65 15.42
CA ASP A 64 27.34 -12.22 15.30
C ASP A 64 26.04 -11.40 15.16
N ILE A 65 25.38 -11.21 16.29
CA ILE A 65 24.08 -10.52 16.40
C ILE A 65 24.16 -9.09 15.82
N LEU A 66 25.31 -8.41 15.97
CA LEU A 66 25.48 -7.03 15.48
C LEU A 66 25.54 -7.02 13.95
N ARG A 67 26.30 -7.96 13.36
CA ARG A 67 26.41 -8.06 11.91
C ARG A 67 25.12 -8.49 11.25
N GLU A 68 24.41 -9.46 11.83
CA GLU A 68 23.08 -9.87 11.36
C GLU A 68 22.11 -8.68 11.36
N ALA A 69 22.05 -7.93 12.47
CA ALA A 69 21.16 -6.77 12.59
C ALA A 69 21.50 -5.66 11.57
N GLU A 70 22.79 -5.40 11.35
CA GLU A 70 23.26 -4.42 10.35
C GLU A 70 22.83 -4.82 8.93
N ILE A 71 23.05 -6.07 8.53
CA ILE A 71 22.68 -6.57 7.20
C ILE A 71 21.16 -6.54 7.03
N ASN A 72 20.41 -7.12 7.97
CA ASN A 72 18.96 -7.18 7.91
C ASN A 72 18.32 -5.78 7.87
N GLY A 73 18.81 -4.85 8.71
CA GLY A 73 18.39 -3.46 8.72
C GLY A 73 18.74 -2.73 7.42
N THR A 74 19.91 -3.01 6.84
CA THR A 74 20.33 -2.44 5.55
C THR A 74 19.42 -2.92 4.41
N ILE A 75 19.13 -4.22 4.32
CA ILE A 75 18.24 -4.78 3.28
C ILE A 75 16.87 -4.10 3.29
N VAL A 76 16.30 -3.90 4.48
CA VAL A 76 14.97 -3.27 4.64
C VAL A 76 15.01 -1.77 4.31
N SER A 77 16.05 -1.05 4.74
CA SER A 77 16.12 0.40 4.64
C SER A 77 16.51 0.92 3.25
N VAL A 78 17.37 0.23 2.50
CA VAL A 78 17.81 0.69 1.16
C VAL A 78 16.66 0.74 0.15
N LEU A 79 15.61 -0.06 0.33
CA LEU A 79 14.39 0.02 -0.46
C LEU A 79 13.69 1.38 -0.28
N GLN A 80 13.69 1.93 0.93
CA GLN A 80 13.06 3.24 1.22
C GLN A 80 13.77 4.39 0.50
N ILE A 81 15.10 4.28 0.33
CA ILE A 81 15.88 5.23 -0.47
C ILE A 81 15.40 5.18 -1.93
N GLY A 82 15.23 3.98 -2.48
CA GLY A 82 14.63 3.78 -3.80
C GLY A 82 13.23 4.39 -3.89
N CYS A 83 12.37 4.13 -2.88
CA CYS A 83 11.01 4.66 -2.86
C CYS A 83 10.95 6.19 -2.88
N LEU A 84 11.84 6.87 -2.15
CA LEU A 84 11.95 8.32 -2.13
C LEU A 84 12.20 8.89 -3.52
N PHE A 85 13.24 8.40 -4.20
CA PHE A 85 13.57 8.88 -5.54
C PHE A 85 12.52 8.45 -6.58
N GLY A 86 11.94 7.25 -6.42
CA GLY A 86 10.86 6.77 -7.27
C GLY A 86 9.64 7.68 -7.24
N ALA A 87 9.20 8.10 -6.04
CA ALA A 87 8.08 9.00 -5.87
C ALA A 87 8.36 10.42 -6.44
N LEU A 88 9.59 10.93 -6.29
CA LEU A 88 9.99 12.24 -6.84
C LEU A 88 10.07 12.24 -8.37
N ILE A 89 10.58 11.15 -8.97
CA ILE A 89 10.65 11.01 -10.43
C ILE A 89 9.25 10.82 -11.01
N ALA A 90 8.39 10.08 -10.31
CA ALA A 90 7.03 9.78 -10.73
C ALA A 90 6.18 11.03 -11.00
N THR A 91 6.41 12.11 -10.25
CA THR A 91 5.70 13.39 -10.46
C THR A 91 6.00 13.96 -11.84
N SER A 92 7.27 14.03 -12.23
CA SER A 92 7.68 14.54 -13.54
C SER A 92 7.28 13.61 -14.69
N THR A 93 7.39 12.29 -14.50
CA THR A 93 7.02 11.32 -15.54
C THR A 93 5.51 11.25 -15.77
N ALA A 94 4.70 11.38 -14.71
CA ALA A 94 3.24 11.35 -14.81
C ALA A 94 2.71 12.47 -15.69
N ASP A 95 3.26 13.68 -15.54
CA ASP A 95 2.83 14.85 -16.31
C ASP A 95 3.32 14.76 -17.76
N SER A 96 4.57 14.31 -17.97
CA SER A 96 5.19 14.29 -19.31
C SER A 96 4.73 13.12 -20.19
N PHE A 97 4.69 11.90 -19.65
CA PHE A 97 4.42 10.68 -20.43
C PHE A 97 3.00 10.16 -20.27
N GLY A 98 2.26 10.64 -19.27
CA GLY A 98 0.97 10.11 -18.87
C GLY A 98 1.05 9.10 -17.74
N ARG A 99 -0.09 8.85 -17.10
CA ARG A 99 -0.18 7.98 -15.92
C ARG A 99 -0.02 6.52 -16.32
N LYS A 100 -0.66 6.08 -17.41
CA LYS A 100 -0.53 4.71 -17.93
C LYS A 100 0.92 4.35 -18.24
N LYS A 101 1.61 5.19 -19.02
CA LYS A 101 3.01 4.92 -19.42
C LYS A 101 3.97 4.94 -18.24
N SER A 102 3.74 5.85 -17.29
CA SER A 102 4.54 5.92 -16.07
C SER A 102 4.39 4.67 -15.21
N ILE A 103 3.17 4.13 -15.07
CA ILE A 103 2.92 2.87 -14.35
C ILE A 103 3.61 1.69 -15.06
N LEU A 104 3.56 1.64 -16.40
CA LEU A 104 4.27 0.60 -17.18
C LEU A 104 5.78 0.65 -16.94
N LEU A 105 6.38 1.84 -16.97
CA LEU A 105 7.80 2.03 -16.69
C LEU A 105 8.15 1.60 -15.26
N ALA A 106 7.34 1.98 -14.28
CA ALA A 106 7.53 1.61 -12.88
C ALA A 106 7.43 0.08 -12.67
N ALA A 107 6.52 -0.60 -13.37
CA ALA A 107 6.39 -2.06 -13.34
C ALA A 107 7.62 -2.77 -13.92
N ILE A 108 8.19 -2.25 -15.01
CA ILE A 108 9.45 -2.77 -15.59
C ILE A 108 10.60 -2.60 -14.58
N VAL A 109 10.77 -1.39 -14.02
CA VAL A 109 11.82 -1.10 -13.06
C VAL A 109 11.71 -2.01 -11.84
N PHE A 110 10.50 -2.19 -11.29
CA PHE A 110 10.27 -3.10 -10.18
C PHE A 110 10.62 -4.56 -10.51
N THR A 111 10.21 -5.02 -11.71
CA THR A 111 10.50 -6.38 -12.19
C THR A 111 12.00 -6.63 -12.32
N LEU A 112 12.75 -5.69 -12.87
CA LEU A 112 14.21 -5.77 -12.98
C LEU A 112 14.88 -5.84 -11.60
N GLY A 113 14.43 -5.01 -10.66
CA GLY A 113 14.90 -5.06 -9.28
C GLY A 113 14.61 -6.40 -8.60
N GLY A 114 13.41 -6.96 -8.81
CA GLY A 114 13.03 -8.27 -8.27
C GLY A 114 13.89 -9.41 -8.84
N ILE A 115 14.15 -9.40 -10.16
CA ILE A 115 15.02 -10.39 -10.82
C ILE A 115 16.44 -10.32 -10.25
N LEU A 116 16.98 -9.11 -10.02
CA LEU A 116 18.31 -8.95 -9.41
C LEU A 116 18.37 -9.54 -7.99
N GLN A 117 17.30 -9.38 -7.20
CA GLN A 117 17.21 -9.98 -5.87
C GLN A 117 17.15 -11.52 -5.91
N ILE A 118 16.43 -12.09 -6.89
CA ILE A 118 16.32 -13.56 -7.07
C ILE A 118 17.65 -14.19 -7.45
N ILE A 119 18.40 -13.55 -8.37
CA ILE A 119 19.69 -14.05 -8.86
C ILE A 119 20.79 -13.85 -7.82
N GLY A 120 20.67 -12.80 -7.00
CA GLY A 120 21.63 -12.31 -6.01
C GLY A 120 22.69 -13.32 -5.53
N TYR A 121 23.87 -13.29 -6.15
CA TYR A 121 25.03 -14.08 -5.72
C TYR A 121 25.77 -13.45 -4.53
N GLY A 122 25.46 -12.21 -4.16
CA GLY A 122 26.09 -11.51 -3.04
C GLY A 122 25.26 -10.32 -2.54
N LEU A 123 25.56 -9.84 -1.33
CA LEU A 123 24.79 -8.80 -0.63
C LEU A 123 24.68 -7.50 -1.42
N ALA A 124 25.72 -7.10 -2.15
CA ALA A 124 25.68 -5.90 -2.99
C ALA A 124 24.60 -5.97 -4.08
N MET A 125 24.44 -7.13 -4.73
CA MET A 125 23.41 -7.33 -5.74
C MET A 125 22.01 -7.33 -5.13
N MET A 126 21.86 -7.86 -3.91
CA MET A 126 20.62 -7.74 -3.13
C MET A 126 20.29 -6.27 -2.85
N TYR A 127 21.26 -5.46 -2.38
CA TYR A 127 21.05 -4.04 -2.10
C TYR A 127 20.68 -3.24 -3.36
N ILE A 128 21.38 -3.49 -4.48
CA ILE A 128 21.07 -2.83 -5.76
C ILE A 128 19.67 -3.22 -6.24
N GLY A 129 19.33 -4.52 -6.17
CA GLY A 129 18.00 -5.01 -6.52
C GLY A 129 16.90 -4.36 -5.67
N ARG A 130 17.14 -4.17 -4.36
CA ARG A 130 16.22 -3.48 -3.45
C ARG A 130 16.04 -2.00 -3.77
N ILE A 131 17.11 -1.29 -4.11
CA ILE A 131 17.03 0.13 -4.53
C ILE A 131 16.21 0.24 -5.82
N ILE A 132 16.47 -0.61 -6.81
CA ILE A 132 15.76 -0.61 -8.10
C ILE A 132 14.28 -0.99 -7.91
N SER A 133 13.97 -2.02 -7.12
CA SER A 133 12.58 -2.34 -6.77
C SER A 133 11.91 -1.19 -6.02
N GLY A 134 12.63 -0.52 -5.11
CA GLY A 134 12.17 0.67 -4.42
C GLY A 134 11.80 1.81 -5.37
N LEU A 135 12.60 2.08 -6.41
CA LEU A 135 12.27 3.09 -7.43
C LEU A 135 10.92 2.80 -8.10
N GLY A 136 10.68 1.54 -8.47
CA GLY A 136 9.43 1.12 -9.10
C GLY A 136 8.23 1.24 -8.16
N VAL A 137 8.31 0.66 -6.97
CA VAL A 137 7.21 0.66 -6.01
C VAL A 137 6.94 2.04 -5.40
N GLY A 138 7.97 2.86 -5.18
CA GLY A 138 7.83 4.27 -4.81
C GLY A 138 7.06 5.06 -5.86
N ALA A 139 7.39 4.87 -7.15
CA ALA A 139 6.64 5.49 -8.23
C ALA A 139 5.17 5.02 -8.26
N LEU A 140 4.92 3.71 -8.12
CA LEU A 140 3.56 3.15 -8.08
C LEU A 140 2.72 3.71 -6.92
N SER A 141 3.34 4.00 -5.76
CA SER A 141 2.64 4.54 -4.59
C SER A 141 2.01 5.92 -4.82
N MET A 142 2.53 6.69 -5.78
CA MET A 142 1.97 7.98 -6.20
C MET A 142 1.07 7.81 -7.44
N LEU A 143 1.54 7.05 -8.44
CA LEU A 143 0.89 6.95 -9.75
C LEU A 143 -0.44 6.21 -9.70
N VAL A 144 -0.56 5.15 -8.91
CA VAL A 144 -1.77 4.32 -8.89
C VAL A 144 -2.94 5.06 -8.24
N PRO A 145 -2.83 5.65 -7.03
CA PRO A 145 -3.92 6.44 -6.47
C PRO A 145 -4.34 7.60 -7.37
N MET A 146 -3.39 8.24 -8.06
CA MET A 146 -3.66 9.29 -9.04
C MET A 146 -4.44 8.76 -10.25
N TYR A 147 -3.99 7.66 -10.85
CA TYR A 147 -4.68 7.05 -11.99
C TYR A 147 -6.12 6.66 -11.62
N VAL A 148 -6.29 5.99 -10.47
CA VAL A 148 -7.60 5.57 -9.97
C VAL A 148 -8.51 6.78 -9.70
N ALA A 149 -7.98 7.86 -9.12
CA ALA A 149 -8.72 9.09 -8.87
C ALA A 149 -9.19 9.79 -10.16
N GLU A 150 -8.41 9.73 -11.24
CA GLU A 150 -8.73 10.37 -12.52
C GLU A 150 -9.68 9.55 -13.41
N ILE A 151 -9.80 8.24 -13.18
CA ILE A 151 -10.80 7.39 -13.88
C ILE A 151 -12.09 7.23 -13.09
N ALA A 152 -12.04 7.43 -11.76
CA ALA A 152 -13.18 7.31 -10.88
C ALA A 152 -14.27 8.34 -11.20
N HIS A 153 -15.53 7.95 -11.05
CA HIS A 153 -16.64 8.90 -11.00
C HIS A 153 -16.69 9.53 -9.59
N GLU A 154 -17.15 10.79 -9.46
CA GLU A 154 -17.16 11.55 -8.20
C GLU A 154 -17.79 10.75 -7.05
N ASN A 155 -18.94 10.12 -7.29
CA ASN A 155 -19.68 9.32 -6.31
C ASN A 155 -18.99 8.01 -5.89
N GLN A 156 -17.99 7.53 -6.64
CA GLN A 156 -17.34 6.23 -6.44
C GLN A 156 -15.85 6.35 -6.11
N ARG A 157 -15.30 7.57 -6.13
CA ARG A 157 -13.87 7.84 -5.91
C ARG A 157 -13.39 7.37 -4.55
N GLY A 158 -14.23 7.49 -3.51
CA GLY A 158 -13.97 6.90 -2.20
C GLY A 158 -13.71 5.40 -2.34
N TRP A 159 -14.71 4.65 -2.80
CA TRP A 159 -14.63 3.19 -2.92
C TRP A 159 -13.42 2.69 -3.73
N LEU A 160 -13.16 3.31 -4.89
CA LEU A 160 -12.01 2.96 -5.73
C LEU A 160 -10.68 3.31 -5.06
N GLY A 161 -10.61 4.41 -4.31
CA GLY A 161 -9.45 4.74 -3.48
C GLY A 161 -9.20 3.74 -2.36
N GLY A 162 -10.25 3.14 -1.80
CA GLY A 162 -10.16 2.07 -0.79
C GLY A 162 -9.55 0.78 -1.32
N LEU A 163 -9.78 0.45 -2.61
CA LEU A 163 -9.20 -0.73 -3.24
C LEU A 163 -7.67 -0.71 -3.21
N TRP A 164 -7.04 0.45 -3.35
CA TRP A 164 -5.58 0.57 -3.21
C TRP A 164 -5.08 0.02 -1.87
N MET A 165 -5.71 0.43 -0.76
CA MET A 165 -5.35 -0.03 0.58
C MET A 165 -5.64 -1.52 0.78
N PHE A 166 -6.77 -1.98 0.24
CA PHE A 166 -7.12 -3.40 0.27
C PHE A 166 -6.05 -4.24 -0.44
N PHE A 167 -5.63 -3.85 -1.64
CA PHE A 167 -4.59 -4.57 -2.39
C PHE A 167 -3.24 -4.57 -1.67
N ILE A 168 -2.85 -3.48 -0.98
CA ILE A 168 -1.66 -3.49 -0.11
C ILE A 168 -1.80 -4.55 0.99
N ALA A 169 -2.94 -4.59 1.68
CA ALA A 169 -3.15 -5.56 2.74
C ALA A 169 -3.21 -7.00 2.21
N THR A 170 -3.80 -7.21 1.03
CA THR A 170 -3.81 -8.51 0.34
C THR A 170 -2.39 -8.93 -0.05
N GLY A 171 -1.58 -8.05 -0.65
CA GLY A 171 -0.19 -8.34 -0.99
C GLY A 171 0.63 -8.77 0.23
N LEU A 172 0.47 -8.04 1.34
CA LEU A 172 1.12 -8.37 2.61
C LEU A 172 0.70 -9.76 3.13
N ALA A 173 -0.60 -10.04 3.13
CA ALA A 173 -1.13 -11.34 3.56
C ALA A 173 -0.63 -12.48 2.67
N THR A 174 -0.68 -12.32 1.34
CA THR A 174 -0.19 -13.31 0.39
C THR A 174 1.30 -13.58 0.59
N SER A 175 2.08 -12.55 0.90
CA SER A 175 3.51 -12.69 1.16
C SER A 175 3.79 -13.56 2.41
N TYR A 176 3.14 -13.27 3.54
CA TYR A 176 3.29 -14.09 4.76
C TYR A 176 2.89 -15.55 4.55
N TRP A 177 1.76 -15.78 3.87
CA TRP A 177 1.32 -17.14 3.56
C TRP A 177 2.24 -17.84 2.57
N SER A 178 2.82 -17.12 1.60
CA SER A 178 3.79 -17.72 0.68
C SER A 178 5.02 -18.24 1.42
N HIS A 179 5.54 -17.51 2.40
CA HIS A 179 6.65 -18.00 3.23
C HIS A 179 6.26 -19.23 4.06
N TYR A 180 5.08 -19.23 4.68
CA TYR A 180 4.60 -20.38 5.44
C TYR A 180 4.45 -21.63 4.56
N ILE A 181 3.85 -21.49 3.38
CA ILE A 181 3.64 -22.61 2.44
C ILE A 181 4.97 -23.13 1.91
N VAL A 182 5.87 -22.24 1.47
CA VAL A 182 7.18 -22.64 0.95
C VAL A 182 8.01 -23.33 2.04
N ARG A 183 7.94 -22.85 3.29
CA ARG A 183 8.58 -23.50 4.45
C ARG A 183 8.06 -24.92 4.72
N LYS A 184 6.79 -25.19 4.46
CA LYS A 184 6.19 -26.53 4.63
C LYS A 184 6.53 -27.49 3.50
N LEU A 185 6.84 -26.99 2.32
CA LEU A 185 7.08 -27.79 1.12
C LEU A 185 8.55 -28.11 0.86
N LEU A 186 9.47 -27.29 1.37
CA LEU A 186 10.90 -27.36 1.07
C LEU A 186 11.75 -27.56 2.31
N ASP A 187 12.90 -28.19 2.11
CA ASP A 187 13.87 -28.39 3.15
C ASP A 187 14.53 -27.07 3.59
N PRO A 188 14.87 -26.92 4.89
CA PRO A 188 15.47 -25.69 5.42
C PRO A 188 16.77 -25.22 4.76
N GLN A 189 17.50 -26.14 4.12
CA GLN A 189 18.80 -25.90 3.50
C GLN A 189 18.70 -25.55 2.01
N ASP A 190 17.51 -25.67 1.42
CA ASP A 190 17.32 -25.34 0.01
C ASP A 190 17.31 -23.82 -0.20
N ASN A 191 18.12 -23.33 -1.14
CA ASN A 191 18.13 -21.93 -1.55
C ASN A 191 16.80 -21.50 -2.18
N LEU A 192 15.99 -22.44 -2.67
CA LEU A 192 14.65 -22.16 -3.15
C LEU A 192 13.72 -21.63 -2.05
N LEU A 193 14.00 -21.90 -0.76
CA LEU A 193 13.20 -21.46 0.38
C LEU A 193 13.01 -19.94 0.42
N TRP A 194 14.07 -19.15 0.16
CA TRP A 194 14.00 -17.68 0.16
C TRP A 194 13.81 -17.10 -1.25
N ARG A 195 14.16 -17.85 -2.30
CA ARG A 195 14.02 -17.40 -3.70
C ARG A 195 12.59 -17.53 -4.23
N ILE A 196 11.83 -18.56 -3.86
CA ILE A 196 10.46 -18.74 -4.36
C ILE A 196 9.54 -17.57 -3.98
N PRO A 197 9.51 -17.08 -2.72
CA PRO A 197 8.73 -15.89 -2.38
C PRO A 197 9.13 -14.66 -3.21
N LEU A 198 10.43 -14.45 -3.48
CA LEU A 198 10.89 -13.40 -4.38
C LEU A 198 10.45 -13.61 -5.84
N ILE A 199 10.40 -14.86 -6.32
CA ILE A 199 9.86 -15.19 -7.66
C ILE A 199 8.37 -14.86 -7.73
N ILE A 200 7.60 -15.18 -6.68
CA ILE A 200 6.18 -14.86 -6.59
C ILE A 200 5.97 -13.34 -6.63
N GLN A 201 6.85 -12.53 -6.03
CA GLN A 201 6.81 -11.06 -6.11
C GLN A 201 6.83 -10.52 -7.55
N VAL A 202 7.56 -11.17 -8.45
CA VAL A 202 7.71 -10.72 -9.84
C VAL A 202 6.44 -10.98 -10.67
N LEU A 203 5.69 -12.04 -10.36
CA LEU A 203 4.50 -12.43 -11.14
C LEU A 203 3.42 -11.33 -11.20
N PRO A 204 2.96 -10.74 -10.07
CA PRO A 204 2.00 -9.63 -10.11
C PRO A 204 2.53 -8.39 -10.84
N ALA A 205 3.85 -8.19 -10.89
CA ALA A 205 4.43 -7.05 -11.62
C ALA A 205 4.33 -7.25 -13.13
N VAL A 206 4.54 -8.48 -13.60
CA VAL A 206 4.28 -8.86 -15.00
C VAL A 206 2.80 -8.74 -15.31
N PHE A 207 1.90 -9.18 -14.42
CA PHE A 207 0.46 -9.01 -14.62
C PHE A 207 0.03 -7.53 -14.64
N LEU A 208 0.59 -6.69 -13.78
CA LEU A 208 0.39 -5.24 -13.81
C LEU A 208 0.85 -4.67 -15.16
N PHE A 209 2.04 -5.05 -15.63
CA PHE A 209 2.57 -4.59 -16.91
C PHE A 209 1.67 -4.99 -18.08
N VAL A 210 1.34 -6.28 -18.20
CA VAL A 210 0.48 -6.80 -19.28
C VAL A 210 -0.92 -6.19 -19.19
N GLY A 211 -1.51 -6.12 -18.00
CA GLY A 211 -2.83 -5.53 -17.78
C GLY A 211 -2.88 -4.06 -18.18
N MET A 212 -1.87 -3.28 -17.79
CA MET A 212 -1.81 -1.85 -18.11
C MET A 212 -1.67 -1.58 -19.61
N ILE A 213 -1.09 -2.48 -20.43
CA ILE A 213 -1.00 -2.32 -21.89
C ILE A 213 -2.40 -2.15 -22.51
N PHE A 214 -3.39 -2.91 -22.04
CA PHE A 214 -4.76 -2.91 -22.57
C PHE A 214 -5.65 -1.79 -22.03
N LEU A 215 -5.17 -1.05 -21.03
CA LEU A 215 -5.91 0.07 -20.44
C LEU A 215 -5.72 1.37 -21.24
N PHE A 216 -6.56 2.35 -20.95
CA PHE A 216 -6.51 3.68 -21.54
C PHE A 216 -5.74 4.65 -20.63
N GLU A 217 -5.28 5.75 -21.22
CA GLU A 217 -4.74 6.89 -20.48
C GLU A 217 -5.89 7.68 -19.83
N THR A 218 -5.60 8.48 -18.81
CA THR A 218 -6.64 9.21 -18.10
C THR A 218 -7.24 10.34 -18.96
N PRO A 219 -8.57 10.57 -18.92
CA PRO A 219 -9.20 11.65 -19.68
C PRO A 219 -8.60 13.02 -19.35
N ARG A 220 -8.32 13.28 -18.06
CA ARG A 220 -7.69 14.52 -17.60
C ARG A 220 -6.32 14.76 -18.25
N TRP A 221 -5.46 13.75 -18.33
CA TRP A 221 -4.15 13.90 -18.97
C TRP A 221 -4.29 14.15 -20.48
N LEU A 222 -5.24 13.49 -21.14
CA LEU A 222 -5.52 13.68 -22.57
C LEU A 222 -5.99 15.10 -22.89
N CYS A 223 -6.90 15.66 -22.08
CA CYS A 223 -7.33 17.07 -22.23
C CYS A 223 -6.16 18.04 -22.01
N ALA A 224 -5.31 17.80 -21.01
CA ALA A 224 -4.12 18.63 -20.74
C ALA A 224 -3.10 18.63 -21.91
N HIS A 225 -3.12 17.62 -22.77
CA HIS A 225 -2.24 17.52 -23.94
C HIS A 225 -2.96 17.85 -25.26
N GLY A 226 -4.11 18.52 -25.21
CA GLY A 226 -4.87 18.93 -26.39
C GLY A 226 -5.50 17.78 -27.19
N LYS A 227 -5.67 16.61 -26.58
CA LYS A 227 -6.28 15.41 -27.21
C LYS A 227 -7.73 15.22 -26.76
N SER A 228 -8.53 16.28 -26.78
CA SER A 228 -9.90 16.28 -26.24
C SER A 228 -10.82 15.28 -26.94
N ASP A 229 -10.67 15.04 -28.25
CA ASP A 229 -11.46 14.03 -28.97
C ASP A 229 -11.20 12.61 -28.45
N THR A 230 -9.93 12.29 -28.18
CA THR A 230 -9.55 10.98 -27.62
C THR A 230 -10.00 10.88 -26.16
N ALA A 231 -9.91 11.99 -25.40
CA ALA A 231 -10.39 12.06 -24.03
C ALA A 231 -11.89 11.76 -23.94
N PHE A 232 -12.69 12.30 -24.86
CA PHE A 232 -14.13 12.04 -24.95
C PHE A 232 -14.42 10.56 -25.21
N LEU A 233 -13.76 9.94 -26.19
CA LEU A 233 -13.93 8.51 -26.48
C LEU A 233 -13.56 7.62 -25.28
N VAL A 234 -12.47 7.95 -24.59
CA VAL A 234 -12.06 7.23 -23.38
C VAL A 234 -13.09 7.42 -22.27
N LEU A 235 -13.58 8.64 -22.05
CA LEU A 235 -14.58 8.94 -21.04
C LEU A 235 -15.90 8.20 -21.32
N CYS A 236 -16.37 8.16 -22.57
CA CYS A 236 -17.52 7.35 -22.98
C CYS A 236 -17.32 5.86 -22.64
N LYS A 237 -16.11 5.32 -22.88
CA LYS A 237 -15.79 3.93 -22.56
C LYS A 237 -15.79 3.68 -21.05
N ILE A 238 -15.18 4.58 -20.26
CA ILE A 238 -15.15 4.47 -18.80
C ILE A 238 -16.57 4.58 -18.23
N ARG A 239 -17.43 5.44 -18.79
CA ARG A 239 -18.79 5.72 -18.32
C ARG A 239 -19.86 4.87 -19.03
N SER A 240 -19.48 3.75 -19.64
CA SER A 240 -20.39 2.84 -20.36
C SER A 240 -21.70 2.62 -19.59
N GLY A 241 -22.81 3.22 -20.06
CA GLY A 241 -24.12 3.19 -19.39
C GLY A 241 -24.75 4.55 -19.08
N THR A 242 -24.01 5.66 -19.25
CA THR A 242 -24.52 7.03 -19.06
C THR A 242 -24.95 7.69 -20.37
N THR A 243 -25.92 8.61 -20.33
CA THR A 243 -26.35 9.41 -21.48
C THR A 243 -25.18 10.17 -22.09
N SER A 244 -25.16 10.31 -23.42
CA SER A 244 -24.12 11.08 -24.12
C SER A 244 -24.02 12.53 -23.65
N GLU A 245 -25.08 13.08 -23.05
CA GLU A 245 -25.12 14.45 -22.56
C GLU A 245 -24.40 14.63 -21.23
N ASP A 246 -24.60 13.72 -20.26
CA ASP A 246 -23.89 13.78 -18.96
C ASP A 246 -22.38 13.64 -19.15
N VAL A 247 -21.95 12.82 -20.11
CA VAL A 247 -20.52 12.64 -20.45
C VAL A 247 -19.92 13.91 -21.06
N LYS A 248 -20.69 14.68 -21.85
CA LYS A 248 -20.22 15.98 -22.37
C LYS A 248 -20.07 17.01 -21.25
N VAL A 249 -21.03 17.09 -20.34
CA VAL A 249 -20.98 17.98 -19.18
C VAL A 249 -19.75 17.65 -18.31
N GLU A 250 -19.49 16.36 -18.06
CA GLU A 250 -18.28 15.91 -17.34
C GLU A 250 -17.00 16.30 -18.10
N MET A 251 -16.97 16.14 -19.44
CA MET A 251 -15.85 16.56 -20.26
C MET A 251 -15.60 18.07 -20.15
N GLU A 252 -16.63 18.89 -20.29
CA GLU A 252 -16.52 20.36 -20.16
C GLU A 252 -16.00 20.77 -18.78
N GLY A 253 -16.45 20.09 -17.72
CA GLY A 253 -15.92 20.25 -16.36
C GLY A 253 -14.42 19.91 -16.28
N ILE A 254 -13.99 18.80 -16.89
CA ILE A 254 -12.58 18.42 -16.94
C ILE A 254 -11.76 19.44 -17.75
N GLN A 255 -12.22 19.85 -18.93
CA GLN A 255 -11.51 20.79 -19.79
C GLN A 255 -11.37 22.17 -19.13
N SER A 256 -12.45 22.70 -18.55
CA SER A 256 -12.41 23.97 -17.82
C SER A 256 -11.46 23.92 -16.61
N SER A 257 -11.43 22.79 -15.90
CA SER A 257 -10.46 22.58 -14.81
C SER A 257 -9.02 22.58 -15.33
N VAL A 258 -8.76 21.92 -16.46
CA VAL A 258 -7.44 21.85 -17.09
C VAL A 258 -6.99 23.22 -17.60
N ASP A 259 -7.88 23.98 -18.23
CA ASP A 259 -7.55 25.31 -18.78
C ASP A 259 -7.21 26.29 -17.65
N LEU A 260 -7.98 26.27 -16.55
CA LEU A 260 -7.66 27.00 -15.32
C LEU A 260 -6.30 26.55 -14.78
N GLU A 261 -6.02 25.26 -14.81
CA GLU A 261 -4.74 24.68 -14.39
C GLU A 261 -3.58 24.90 -15.37
N GLN A 262 -3.79 25.36 -16.59
CA GLN A 262 -2.69 25.75 -17.46
C GLN A 262 -2.38 27.25 -17.32
N SER A 263 -3.38 28.04 -16.93
CA SER A 263 -3.26 29.49 -16.76
C SER A 263 -2.39 29.92 -15.55
N ILE A 264 -2.15 29.03 -14.59
CA ILE A 264 -1.42 29.35 -13.36
C ILE A 264 -0.06 28.62 -13.37
N VAL A 265 1.05 29.37 -13.34
CA VAL A 265 2.41 28.80 -13.27
C VAL A 265 2.67 28.21 -11.87
N CYS A 266 2.63 26.88 -11.74
CA CYS A 266 3.00 26.19 -10.51
C CYS A 266 4.53 25.99 -10.45
N THR A 267 5.15 26.46 -9.38
CA THR A 267 6.56 26.16 -9.08
C THR A 267 6.64 25.41 -7.76
N TRP A 268 7.63 24.54 -7.56
CA TRP A 268 7.93 23.93 -6.26
C TRP A 268 8.04 24.95 -5.11
N LYS A 269 8.44 26.19 -5.41
CA LYS A 269 8.43 27.33 -4.46
C LYS A 269 7.02 27.69 -3.97
N GLY A 270 5.99 27.51 -4.78
CA GLY A 270 4.59 27.76 -4.43
C GLY A 270 4.03 26.74 -3.43
N VAL A 271 4.54 25.51 -3.43
CA VAL A 271 4.19 24.46 -2.46
C VAL A 271 4.64 24.85 -1.05
N ILE A 272 5.81 25.50 -0.93
CA ILE A 272 6.41 25.96 0.34
C ILE A 272 5.90 27.35 0.75
N SER A 273 4.99 27.95 -0.04
CA SER A 273 4.44 29.28 0.26
C SER A 273 3.75 29.33 1.63
N SER A 274 3.72 30.51 2.25
CA SER A 274 3.12 30.70 3.59
C SER A 274 1.66 30.28 3.67
N HIS A 275 0.94 30.31 2.55
CA HIS A 275 -0.46 29.88 2.46
C HIS A 275 -0.61 28.34 2.48
N ASN A 276 0.31 27.62 1.83
CA ASN A 276 0.27 26.16 1.73
C ASN A 276 1.07 25.45 2.84
N ARG A 277 1.97 26.17 3.53
CA ARG A 277 2.82 25.63 4.59
C ARG A 277 2.06 24.87 5.69
N PRO A 278 0.91 25.35 6.22
CA PRO A 278 0.16 24.58 7.22
C PRO A 278 -0.37 23.24 6.68
N ARG A 279 -0.85 23.22 5.43
CA ARG A 279 -1.33 22.01 4.76
C ARG A 279 -0.19 21.03 4.53
N LEU A 280 0.94 21.52 4.04
CA LEU A 280 2.15 20.74 3.83
C LEU A 280 2.66 20.13 5.14
N MET A 281 2.76 20.92 6.21
CA MET A 281 3.20 20.43 7.52
C MET A 281 2.23 19.39 8.10
N LEU A 282 0.92 19.55 7.92
CA LEU A 282 -0.07 18.57 8.36
C LEU A 282 0.02 17.26 7.56
N GLY A 283 0.13 17.34 6.22
CA GLY A 283 0.27 16.17 5.36
C GLY A 283 1.55 15.39 5.64
N CYS A 284 2.71 16.07 5.61
CA CYS A 284 3.99 15.46 5.95
C CYS A 284 4.03 14.94 7.39
N GLY A 285 3.46 15.69 8.34
CA GLY A 285 3.37 15.28 9.73
C GLY A 285 2.56 14.00 9.91
N LEU A 286 1.38 13.91 9.30
CA LEU A 286 0.54 12.70 9.38
C LEU A 286 1.23 11.47 8.77
N GLN A 287 1.91 11.62 7.63
CA GLN A 287 2.68 10.53 7.04
C GLN A 287 3.88 10.14 7.92
N ALA A 288 4.57 11.10 8.54
CA ALA A 288 5.64 10.80 9.49
C ALA A 288 5.12 10.04 10.72
N TRP A 289 4.01 10.49 11.31
CA TRP A 289 3.37 9.81 12.46
C TRP A 289 2.84 8.42 12.11
N GLN A 290 2.32 8.22 10.89
CA GLN A 290 1.95 6.89 10.40
C GLN A 290 3.15 5.94 10.46
N GLN A 291 4.33 6.35 10.01
CA GLN A 291 5.52 5.50 10.04
C GLN A 291 6.11 5.36 11.44
N LEU A 292 6.12 6.44 12.23
CA LEU A 292 6.59 6.44 13.63
C LEU A 292 5.71 5.61 14.57
N SER A 293 4.50 5.23 14.14
CA SER A 293 3.68 4.24 14.87
C SER A 293 4.35 2.86 15.02
N GLY A 294 5.41 2.60 14.25
CA GLY A 294 6.15 1.33 14.28
C GLY A 294 5.51 0.22 13.44
N THR A 295 4.46 0.51 12.67
CA THR A 295 3.76 -0.48 11.84
C THR A 295 4.70 -1.18 10.84
N ASN A 296 5.63 -0.46 10.23
CA ASN A 296 6.56 -1.05 9.26
C ASN A 296 7.57 -1.98 9.95
N VAL A 297 8.05 -1.62 11.14
CA VAL A 297 8.93 -2.50 11.93
C VAL A 297 8.19 -3.80 12.24
N ILE A 298 6.91 -3.72 12.64
CA ILE A 298 6.11 -4.92 12.85
C ILE A 298 5.95 -5.69 11.55
N ASN A 299 5.60 -5.05 10.42
CA ASN A 299 5.35 -5.79 9.18
C ASN A 299 6.64 -6.49 8.68
N TYR A 300 7.75 -5.76 8.58
CA TYR A 300 9.02 -6.30 8.10
C TYR A 300 9.62 -7.35 9.02
N PHE A 301 9.52 -7.16 10.34
CA PHE A 301 10.14 -8.06 11.31
C PHE A 301 9.11 -8.92 12.04
N SER A 302 7.90 -9.08 11.49
CA SER A 302 6.80 -9.78 12.17
C SER A 302 7.18 -11.20 12.64
N PRO A 303 7.91 -12.04 11.86
CA PRO A 303 8.31 -13.35 12.36
C PRO A 303 9.25 -13.23 13.57
N ILE A 304 10.22 -12.31 13.53
CA ILE A 304 11.16 -12.05 14.62
C ILE A 304 10.43 -11.53 15.87
N VAL A 305 9.45 -10.63 15.68
CA VAL A 305 8.59 -10.11 16.75
C VAL A 305 7.82 -11.25 17.41
N PHE A 306 7.18 -12.14 16.64
CA PHE A 306 6.46 -13.29 17.20
C PHE A 306 7.39 -14.30 17.87
N ARG A 307 8.59 -14.52 17.32
CA ARG A 307 9.64 -15.33 17.94
C ARG A 307 10.06 -14.81 19.30
N SER A 308 10.22 -13.49 19.43
CA SER A 308 10.59 -12.82 20.69
C SER A 308 9.56 -13.01 21.82
N ILE A 309 8.31 -13.31 21.48
CA ILE A 309 7.22 -13.59 22.43
C ILE A 309 7.24 -15.07 22.88
N GLY A 310 8.04 -15.92 22.24
CA GLY A 310 8.18 -17.34 22.58
C GLY A 310 7.69 -18.32 21.50
N LEU A 311 7.23 -17.84 20.33
CA LEU A 311 6.91 -18.72 19.19
C LEU A 311 8.18 -19.13 18.45
N SER A 312 8.96 -20.07 18.99
CA SER A 312 10.31 -20.40 18.47
C SER A 312 10.38 -21.63 17.56
N SER A 313 9.26 -22.13 17.02
CA SER A 313 9.23 -23.35 16.21
C SER A 313 9.40 -23.14 14.70
N GLY A 314 9.70 -21.91 14.23
CA GLY A 314 9.85 -21.54 12.82
C GLY A 314 8.53 -21.56 12.02
N ASP A 315 7.73 -22.62 12.18
CA ASP A 315 6.42 -22.73 11.56
C ASP A 315 5.36 -21.88 12.27
N ALA A 316 5.41 -21.81 13.61
CA ALA A 316 4.39 -21.10 14.39
C ALA A 316 4.50 -19.57 14.26
N GLU A 317 5.73 -19.03 14.15
CA GLU A 317 5.95 -17.61 13.90
C GLU A 317 5.42 -17.22 12.52
N LEU A 318 5.76 -17.98 11.46
CA LEU A 318 5.25 -17.75 10.11
C LEU A 318 3.72 -17.89 10.05
N PHE A 319 3.15 -18.89 10.72
CA PHE A 319 1.70 -19.05 10.80
C PHE A 319 1.01 -17.85 11.49
N ALA A 320 1.58 -17.36 12.60
CA ALA A 320 1.08 -16.18 13.30
C ALA A 320 1.14 -14.91 12.41
N THR A 321 2.21 -14.75 11.62
CA THR A 321 2.28 -13.65 10.62
C THR A 321 1.21 -13.79 9.53
N GLY A 322 0.92 -15.01 9.07
CA GLY A 322 -0.15 -15.28 8.11
C GLY A 322 -1.52 -14.84 8.64
N ILE A 323 -1.83 -15.17 9.90
CA ILE A 323 -3.06 -14.73 10.57
C ILE A 323 -3.10 -13.20 10.72
N TYR A 324 -1.98 -12.58 11.15
CA TYR A 324 -1.84 -11.13 11.25
C TYR A 324 -2.20 -10.44 9.92
N GLY A 325 -1.67 -10.97 8.80
CA GLY A 325 -1.94 -10.45 7.46
C GLY A 325 -3.42 -10.53 7.07
N ILE A 326 -4.06 -11.69 7.27
CA ILE A 326 -5.48 -11.88 6.95
C ILE A 326 -6.37 -10.99 7.81
N LEU A 327 -6.08 -10.90 9.11
CA LEU A 327 -6.79 -10.00 10.01
C LEU A 327 -6.72 -8.56 9.52
N LYS A 328 -5.51 -8.08 9.19
CA LYS A 328 -5.29 -6.74 8.65
C LYS A 328 -6.05 -6.52 7.33
N MET A 329 -6.05 -7.49 6.42
CA MET A 329 -6.78 -7.45 5.17
C MET A 329 -8.30 -7.31 5.37
N ILE A 330 -8.89 -8.14 6.24
CA ILE A 330 -10.34 -8.09 6.54
C ILE A 330 -10.70 -6.76 7.19
N VAL A 331 -9.88 -6.29 8.13
CA VAL A 331 -10.15 -5.04 8.87
C VAL A 331 -10.03 -3.83 7.94
N VAL A 332 -9.06 -3.79 7.02
CA VAL A 332 -8.97 -2.73 6.01
C VAL A 332 -10.22 -2.73 5.14
N LEU A 333 -10.67 -3.90 4.67
CA LEU A 333 -11.87 -4.02 3.85
C LEU A 333 -13.12 -3.51 4.58
N VAL A 334 -13.35 -3.97 5.81
CA VAL A 334 -14.52 -3.57 6.61
C VAL A 334 -14.42 -2.11 7.05
N GLY A 335 -13.26 -1.68 7.53
CA GLY A 335 -13.00 -0.33 8.01
C GLY A 335 -13.19 0.72 6.95
N PHE A 336 -12.68 0.44 5.75
CA PHE A 336 -12.85 1.32 4.60
C PHE A 336 -14.34 1.45 4.21
N LEU A 337 -15.08 0.33 4.14
CA LEU A 337 -16.48 0.33 3.68
C LEU A 337 -17.49 0.91 4.69
N THR A 338 -17.16 0.96 5.98
CA THR A 338 -18.17 1.22 7.03
C THR A 338 -17.83 2.34 8.00
N LEU A 339 -16.54 2.54 8.34
CA LEU A 339 -16.15 3.35 9.49
C LEU A 339 -15.67 4.74 9.10
N ILE A 340 -14.91 4.87 7.99
CA ILE A 340 -14.29 6.15 7.59
C ILE A 340 -15.34 7.21 7.26
N ASP A 341 -16.39 6.84 6.54
CA ASP A 341 -17.44 7.77 6.12
C ASP A 341 -18.41 8.13 7.25
N ARG A 342 -18.52 7.30 8.30
CA ARG A 342 -19.47 7.51 9.41
C ARG A 342 -18.90 8.30 10.58
N PHE A 343 -17.63 8.06 10.97
CA PHE A 343 -17.06 8.60 12.21
C PHE A 343 -16.16 9.82 12.00
N GLY A 344 -15.85 10.17 10.74
CA GLY A 344 -14.92 11.23 10.41
C GLY A 344 -13.46 10.87 10.73
N ARG A 345 -12.52 11.64 10.15
CA ARG A 345 -11.09 11.25 10.12
C ARG A 345 -10.37 11.51 11.45
N ARG A 346 -10.64 12.65 12.10
CA ARG A 346 -9.96 13.05 13.35
C ARG A 346 -10.25 12.10 14.54
N PRO A 347 -11.50 11.71 14.83
CA PRO A 347 -11.78 10.78 15.93
C PRO A 347 -11.13 9.42 15.72
N LEU A 348 -11.13 8.91 14.48
CA LEU A 348 -10.47 7.65 14.12
C LEU A 348 -8.97 7.69 14.40
N LEU A 349 -8.27 8.76 14.00
CA LEU A 349 -6.83 8.92 14.28
C LEU A 349 -6.52 8.95 15.78
N ILE A 350 -7.33 9.65 16.58
CA ILE A 350 -7.13 9.75 18.04
C ILE A 350 -7.39 8.39 18.71
N MET A 351 -8.55 7.78 18.44
CA MET A 351 -8.89 6.47 19.01
C MET A 351 -7.90 5.39 18.60
N GLY A 352 -7.50 5.40 17.32
CA GLY A 352 -6.48 4.52 16.79
C GLY A 352 -5.13 4.69 17.46
N GLY A 353 -4.69 5.95 17.66
CA GLY A 353 -3.44 6.26 18.36
C GLY A 353 -3.42 5.74 19.79
N ILE A 354 -4.49 5.98 20.54
CA ILE A 354 -4.63 5.50 21.92
C ILE A 354 -4.64 3.96 21.95
N GLY A 355 -5.45 3.32 21.10
CA GLY A 355 -5.55 1.87 21.02
C GLY A 355 -4.22 1.20 20.67
N MET A 356 -3.51 1.73 19.66
CA MET A 356 -2.17 1.26 19.29
C MET A 356 -1.16 1.43 20.44
N GLY A 357 -1.17 2.58 21.13
CA GLY A 357 -0.29 2.85 22.26
C GLY A 357 -0.49 1.86 23.42
N ILE A 358 -1.75 1.59 23.77
CA ILE A 358 -2.08 0.59 24.81
C ILE A 358 -1.59 -0.80 24.39
N CYS A 359 -1.82 -1.20 23.13
CA CYS A 359 -1.38 -2.50 22.64
C CYS A 359 0.14 -2.65 22.64
N MET A 360 0.87 -1.60 22.25
CA MET A 360 2.34 -1.57 22.29
C MET A 360 2.88 -1.67 23.71
N TYR A 361 2.25 -0.97 24.66
CA TYR A 361 2.64 -1.05 26.06
C TYR A 361 2.37 -2.45 26.65
N ALA A 362 1.20 -3.03 26.35
CA ALA A 362 0.87 -4.40 26.75
C ALA A 362 1.85 -5.42 26.16
N PHE A 363 2.20 -5.26 24.87
CA PHE A 363 3.20 -6.07 24.19
C PHE A 363 4.57 -5.99 24.88
N ALA A 364 5.05 -4.77 25.20
CA ALA A 364 6.32 -4.58 25.89
C ALA A 364 6.37 -5.29 27.26
N ILE A 365 5.27 -5.23 28.03
CA ILE A 365 5.16 -5.97 29.31
C ILE A 365 5.22 -7.49 29.09
N CYS A 366 4.54 -7.99 28.04
CA CYS A 366 4.54 -9.42 27.73
C CYS A 366 5.94 -9.89 27.36
N VAL A 367 6.67 -9.15 26.51
CA VAL A 367 8.06 -9.47 26.15
C VAL A 367 8.97 -9.43 27.39
N ALA A 368 8.85 -8.41 28.25
CA ALA A 368 9.66 -8.32 29.46
C ALA A 368 9.44 -9.47 30.47
N LYS A 369 8.24 -10.07 30.48
CA LYS A 369 7.87 -11.17 31.38
C LYS A 369 8.05 -12.56 30.79
N THR A 370 8.31 -12.67 29.49
CA THR A 370 8.49 -13.96 28.82
C THR A 370 10.00 -14.15 28.61
N PRO A 371 10.66 -15.05 29.35
CA PRO A 371 12.09 -15.29 29.15
C PRO A 371 12.31 -15.77 27.71
N VAL A 372 13.15 -15.06 26.96
CA VAL A 372 13.61 -15.49 25.63
C VAL A 372 14.22 -16.88 25.82
N PRO A 373 13.72 -17.95 25.16
CA PRO A 373 14.29 -19.27 25.31
C PRO A 373 15.77 -19.19 24.93
N SER A 374 16.64 -19.48 25.89
CA SER A 374 18.03 -19.75 25.60
C SER A 374 18.04 -20.90 24.59
N SER A 375 18.92 -20.83 23.57
CA SER A 375 19.05 -21.80 22.47
C SER A 375 19.26 -23.28 22.88
N LEU A 376 19.28 -23.57 24.18
CA LEU A 376 19.49 -24.86 24.81
C LEU A 376 18.22 -25.51 25.39
N GLN A 377 17.05 -24.85 25.36
CA GLN A 377 15.81 -25.46 25.86
C GLN A 377 14.94 -26.01 24.71
N PRO A 378 14.40 -27.23 24.84
CA PRO A 378 13.52 -27.81 23.82
C PRO A 378 12.28 -26.92 23.66
N PRO A 379 11.71 -26.82 22.45
CA PRO A 379 10.50 -26.05 22.21
C PRO A 379 9.37 -26.61 23.09
N THR A 380 9.00 -25.88 24.14
CA THR A 380 7.83 -26.22 24.93
C THR A 380 6.59 -25.93 24.09
N ASN A 381 5.87 -26.99 23.69
CA ASN A 381 4.63 -26.92 22.91
C ASN A 381 3.45 -26.25 23.65
N LEU A 382 3.66 -25.71 24.85
CA LEU A 382 2.66 -25.00 25.64
C LEU A 382 2.89 -23.49 25.50
N LEU A 383 1.96 -22.82 24.81
CA LEU A 383 1.89 -21.36 24.79
C LEU A 383 1.67 -20.85 26.22
N THR A 384 2.69 -20.19 26.78
CA THR A 384 2.53 -19.47 28.05
C THR A 384 1.41 -18.42 27.89
N VAL A 385 0.61 -18.21 28.93
CA VAL A 385 -0.48 -17.21 28.91
C VAL A 385 0.04 -15.82 28.52
N THR A 386 1.26 -15.46 28.93
CA THR A 386 1.93 -14.21 28.54
C THR A 386 2.23 -14.12 27.05
N ALA A 387 2.61 -15.24 26.42
CA ALA A 387 2.88 -15.30 24.99
C ALA A 387 1.60 -15.12 24.17
N GLY A 388 0.51 -15.78 24.60
CA GLY A 388 -0.81 -15.62 23.99
C GLY A 388 -1.32 -14.18 24.07
N LEU A 389 -1.14 -13.52 25.22
CA LEU A 389 -1.50 -12.11 25.40
C LEU A 389 -0.65 -11.16 24.54
N GLY A 390 0.64 -11.44 24.36
CA GLY A 390 1.51 -10.67 23.46
C GLY A 390 1.06 -10.77 22.00
N ILE A 391 0.74 -11.97 21.53
CA ILE A 391 0.22 -12.21 20.16
C ILE A 391 -1.12 -11.50 19.98
N ALA A 392 -2.05 -11.64 20.94
CA ALA A 392 -3.33 -10.97 20.90
C ALA A 392 -3.17 -9.44 20.85
N SER A 393 -2.22 -8.88 21.62
CA SER A 393 -1.92 -7.45 21.62
C SER A 393 -1.43 -6.97 20.24
N MET A 394 -0.61 -7.76 19.53
CA MET A 394 -0.18 -7.45 18.16
C MET A 394 -1.32 -7.51 17.15
N TYR A 395 -2.23 -8.47 17.29
CA TYR A 395 -3.42 -8.55 16.44
C TYR A 395 -4.36 -7.36 16.68
N ILE A 396 -4.59 -6.98 17.93
CA ILE A 396 -5.41 -5.82 18.28
C ILE A 396 -4.75 -4.52 17.80
N PHE A 397 -3.41 -4.39 17.90
CA PHE A 397 -2.67 -3.29 17.31
C PHE A 397 -2.94 -3.18 15.80
N ALA A 398 -2.90 -4.31 15.07
CA ALA A 398 -3.17 -4.34 13.64
C ALA A 398 -4.58 -3.85 13.31
N ILE A 399 -5.56 -4.22 14.13
CA ILE A 399 -6.96 -3.78 13.97
C ILE A 399 -7.03 -2.25 14.12
N PHE A 400 -6.49 -1.70 15.22
CA PHE A 400 -6.52 -0.25 15.43
C PHE A 400 -5.79 0.50 14.32
N PHE A 401 -4.61 0.04 13.90
CA PHE A 401 -3.88 0.65 12.79
C PHE A 401 -4.69 0.62 11.49
N ALA A 402 -5.23 -0.54 11.11
CA ALA A 402 -5.98 -0.72 9.87
C ALA A 402 -7.27 0.12 9.81
N LEU A 403 -7.93 0.35 10.96
CA LEU A 403 -9.14 1.18 11.03
C LEU A 403 -8.86 2.69 11.04
N SER A 404 -7.62 3.11 11.31
CA SER A 404 -7.29 4.52 11.55
C SER A 404 -6.08 4.98 10.74
N TRP A 405 -4.88 4.82 11.28
CA TRP A 405 -3.62 5.34 10.74
C TRP A 405 -3.20 4.70 9.42
N GLY A 406 -3.75 3.54 9.06
CA GLY A 406 -3.57 2.94 7.74
C GLY A 406 -4.16 3.82 6.63
N PRO A 407 -5.50 3.93 6.53
CA PRO A 407 -6.14 4.65 5.43
C PRO A 407 -6.23 6.18 5.63
N CYS A 408 -6.40 6.67 6.86
CA CYS A 408 -6.73 8.09 7.09
C CYS A 408 -5.66 9.08 6.60
N PRO A 409 -4.35 8.88 6.80
CA PRO A 409 -3.33 9.82 6.33
C PRO A 409 -3.33 9.99 4.81
N TRP A 410 -3.54 8.92 4.06
CA TRP A 410 -3.57 8.96 2.60
C TRP A 410 -4.79 9.70 2.06
N ILE A 411 -5.96 9.42 2.63
CA ILE A 411 -7.20 10.12 2.27
C ILE A 411 -7.09 11.60 2.65
N PHE A 412 -6.63 11.89 3.86
CA PHE A 412 -6.49 13.27 4.33
C PHE A 412 -5.52 14.08 3.48
N CYS A 413 -4.38 13.49 3.08
CA CYS A 413 -3.45 14.17 2.16
C CYS A 413 -4.11 14.49 0.81
N SER A 414 -5.05 13.66 0.33
CA SER A 414 -5.78 13.98 -0.91
C SER A 414 -6.87 15.04 -0.75
N GLU A 415 -7.33 15.31 0.47
CA GLU A 415 -8.43 16.27 0.77
C GLU A 415 -7.92 17.68 1.15
N ILE A 416 -6.72 17.80 1.75
CA ILE A 416 -6.22 19.09 2.27
C ILE A 416 -5.60 20.01 1.23
N PHE A 417 -5.06 19.44 0.16
CA PHE A 417 -4.49 20.24 -0.91
C PHE A 417 -5.64 20.69 -1.83
N PRO A 418 -5.63 21.94 -2.31
CA PRO A 418 -6.45 22.29 -3.47
C PRO A 418 -6.10 21.32 -4.61
N MET A 419 -6.91 21.26 -5.68
CA MET A 419 -6.67 20.36 -6.83
C MET A 419 -5.30 20.57 -7.54
N ARG A 420 -4.43 21.42 -6.98
CA ARG A 420 -3.03 21.70 -7.32
C ARG A 420 -2.13 21.71 -6.09
#